data_AF-A0A935KIQ4-F1
#
_entry.id   AF-A0A935KIQ4-F1
#
_cell.length_a   1.000
_cell.length_b   1.000
_cell.length_c   1.000
_cell.angle_alpha   90.00
_cell.angle_beta   90.00
_cell.angle_gamma   90.00
#
_symmetry.space_group_name_H-M   'P 1'
#
loop_
_entity.id
_entity.type
_entity.pdbx_description
1 polymer ?
#
loop_
_entity_poly.entity_id
_entity_poly.type
_entity_poly.pdbx_seq_one_letter_code
_entity_poly.pdbx_strand_id
1 'polypeptide(L)'
;MILTRWNYTKEEWNRFEHWKARKKGILFFLAGKLIPWRKRIPEISIMADRICVNNSQEPFQDQQRQIREIQIREAGNLNILEISYELGNAIRGIRVPIPRGKLREAFEVQERLILANGSIS
;
A
#
# COMPACT_ATOMS: atom_id res chain seq x y z
N MET A 1 -14.34 -5.07 -7.89
CA MET A 1 -15.08 -4.13 -7.02
C MET A 1 -14.08 -3.19 -6.36
N ILE A 2 -14.32 -1.86 -6.42
CA ILE A 2 -13.46 -0.88 -5.73
C ILE A 2 -13.93 -0.76 -4.29
N LEU A 3 -13.02 -0.94 -3.32
CA LEU A 3 -13.32 -0.82 -1.89
C LEU A 3 -13.19 0.63 -1.43
N THR A 4 -12.13 1.30 -1.86
CA THR A 4 -11.89 2.72 -1.57
C THR A 4 -10.99 3.36 -2.63
N ARG A 5 -11.07 4.69 -2.71
CA ARG A 5 -10.15 5.55 -3.45
C ARG A 5 -9.57 6.59 -2.50
N TRP A 6 -8.26 6.56 -2.34
CA TRP A 6 -7.52 7.50 -1.51
C TRP A 6 -6.79 8.51 -2.38
N ASN A 7 -7.06 9.77 -2.08
CA ASN A 7 -6.34 10.92 -2.60
C ASN A 7 -5.46 11.47 -1.48
N TYR A 8 -4.28 11.94 -1.85
CA TYR A 8 -3.31 12.45 -0.89
C TYR A 8 -3.04 13.92 -1.16
N THR A 9 -2.76 14.66 -0.10
CA THR A 9 -2.08 15.94 -0.23
C THR A 9 -0.60 15.73 -0.58
N LYS A 10 0.04 16.75 -1.15
CA LYS A 10 1.48 16.73 -1.46
C LYS A 10 2.32 16.43 -0.22
N GLU A 11 1.91 16.98 0.92
CA GLU A 11 2.61 16.81 2.19
C GLU A 11 2.54 15.37 2.71
N GLU A 12 1.36 14.75 2.69
CA GLU A 12 1.18 13.37 3.11
C GLU A 12 1.99 12.41 2.24
N TRP A 13 1.96 12.61 0.92
CA TRP A 13 2.73 11.78 0.00
C TRP A 13 4.23 11.94 0.22
N ASN A 14 4.70 13.18 0.42
CA ASN A 14 6.10 13.43 0.73
C ASN A 14 6.53 12.74 2.04
N ARG A 15 5.70 12.75 3.09
CA ARG A 15 6.01 12.03 4.34
C ARG A 15 6.17 10.54 4.11
N PHE A 16 5.30 9.95 3.30
CA PHE A 16 5.41 8.53 2.93
C PHE A 16 6.69 8.22 2.14
N GLU A 17 7.05 9.03 1.14
CA GLU A 17 8.29 8.85 0.38
C GLU A 17 9.53 8.96 1.29
N HIS A 18 9.56 9.93 2.22
CA HIS A 18 10.64 10.04 3.20
C HIS A 18 10.71 8.82 4.12
N TRP A 19 9.57 8.34 4.62
CA TRP A 19 9.51 7.13 5.43
C TRP A 19 9.99 5.89 4.64
N LYS A 20 9.55 5.74 3.39
CA LYS A 20 9.96 4.65 2.50
C LYS A 20 11.45 4.68 2.22
N ALA A 21 12.03 5.87 2.04
CA ALA A 21 13.47 6.06 1.88
C ALA A 21 14.23 5.67 3.15
N ARG A 22 13.75 6.08 4.34
CA ARG A 22 14.34 5.69 5.64
C ARG A 22 14.33 4.17 5.83
N LYS A 23 13.23 3.48 5.51
CA LYS A 23 13.11 2.02 5.65
C LYS A 23 14.02 1.23 4.70
N LYS A 24 14.39 1.82 3.55
CA LYS A 24 15.29 1.18 2.55
C LYS A 24 16.79 1.41 2.79
N GLY A 25 17.18 2.19 3.80
CA GLY A 25 18.57 2.46 4.14
C GLY A 25 19.30 3.41 3.17
N ILE A 26 20.52 3.82 3.56
CA ILE A 26 21.37 4.83 2.87
C ILE A 26 21.63 4.50 1.39
N LEU A 27 21.71 3.21 1.02
CA LEU A 27 22.00 2.78 -0.36
C LEU A 27 20.93 3.21 -1.38
N PHE A 28 19.65 3.28 -1.00
CA PHE A 28 18.59 3.74 -1.91
C PHE A 28 18.44 5.26 -1.95
N PHE A 29 18.91 5.96 -0.92
CA PHE A 29 18.90 7.43 -0.86
C PHE A 29 19.78 8.03 -1.97
N LEU A 30 20.89 7.36 -2.29
CA LEU A 30 21.78 7.74 -3.40
C LEU A 30 21.16 7.42 -4.77
N ALA A 31 20.47 6.29 -4.93
CA ALA A 31 19.77 5.94 -6.18
C ALA A 31 18.51 6.80 -6.44
N GLY A 32 17.83 7.27 -5.39
CA GLY A 32 16.64 8.11 -5.49
C GLY A 32 16.91 9.56 -5.94
N LYS A 33 18.17 10.01 -5.89
CA LYS A 33 18.57 11.36 -6.32
C LYS A 33 18.55 11.55 -7.84
N LEU A 34 18.44 10.45 -8.61
CA LEU A 34 18.41 10.43 -10.08
C LEU A 34 17.00 10.31 -10.68
N ILE A 35 15.95 10.18 -9.87
CA ILE A 35 14.57 10.06 -10.37
C ILE A 35 13.90 11.43 -10.31
N PRO A 36 13.53 12.04 -11.46
CA PRO A 36 13.11 13.43 -11.52
C PRO A 36 11.88 13.70 -10.63
N TRP A 37 12.04 14.76 -9.84
CA TRP A 37 11.19 15.31 -8.78
C TRP A 37 9.82 15.87 -9.25
N ARG A 38 9.22 15.28 -10.29
CA ARG A 38 7.85 15.58 -10.74
C ARG A 38 6.97 14.34 -10.74
N LYS A 39 7.06 13.50 -9.69
CA LYS A 39 6.04 12.48 -9.48
C LYS A 39 4.75 13.18 -9.07
N ARG A 40 3.76 13.21 -9.97
CA ARG A 40 2.37 13.52 -9.62
C ARG A 40 1.99 12.68 -8.41
N ILE A 41 1.29 13.28 -7.45
CA ILE A 41 0.75 12.56 -6.30
C ILE A 41 -0.10 11.43 -6.88
N PRO A 42 0.21 10.16 -6.57
CA PRO A 42 -0.53 9.07 -7.14
C PRO A 42 -1.91 9.00 -6.50
N GLU A 43 -2.88 8.72 -7.33
CA GLU A 43 -4.16 8.25 -6.88
C GLU A 43 -4.04 6.76 -6.55
N ILE A 44 -4.50 6.37 -5.36
CA ILE A 44 -4.50 4.97 -4.95
C ILE A 44 -5.93 4.49 -4.82
N SER A 45 -6.28 3.45 -5.58
CA SER A 45 -7.55 2.76 -5.45
C SER A 45 -7.31 1.34 -4.96
N ILE A 46 -7.97 0.96 -3.87
CA ILE A 46 -7.85 -0.38 -3.29
C ILE A 46 -9.06 -1.19 -3.75
N MET A 47 -8.78 -2.31 -4.39
CA MET A 47 -9.78 -3.29 -4.81
C MET A 47 -9.64 -4.56 -3.96
N ALA A 48 -10.57 -5.50 -4.12
CA ALA A 48 -10.56 -6.73 -3.35
C ALA A 48 -9.32 -7.62 -3.58
N ASP A 49 -8.73 -7.56 -4.78
CA ASP A 49 -7.66 -8.46 -5.25
C ASP A 49 -6.36 -7.73 -5.63
N ARG A 50 -6.42 -6.40 -5.77
CA ARG A 50 -5.32 -5.57 -6.28
C ARG A 50 -5.34 -4.15 -5.75
N ILE A 51 -4.18 -3.49 -5.78
CA ILE A 51 -4.05 -2.06 -5.56
C ILE A 51 -3.72 -1.39 -6.88
N CYS A 52 -4.50 -0.38 -7.26
CA CYS A 52 -4.23 0.46 -8.41
C CYS A 52 -3.53 1.73 -7.94
N VAL A 53 -2.36 2.03 -8.51
CA VAL A 53 -1.58 3.24 -8.25
C VAL A 53 -1.45 3.98 -9.59
N ASN A 54 -2.23 5.05 -9.78
CA ASN A 54 -2.45 5.67 -11.09
C ASN A 54 -2.85 4.64 -12.15
N ASN A 55 -2.04 4.50 -13.22
CA ASN A 55 -2.28 3.57 -14.32
C ASN A 55 -1.63 2.19 -14.08
N SER A 56 -0.92 2.01 -12.98
CA SER A 56 -0.28 0.73 -12.64
C SER A 56 -1.17 -0.08 -11.70
N GLN A 57 -1.23 -1.39 -11.90
CA GLN A 57 -1.98 -2.31 -11.05
C GLN A 57 -1.00 -3.29 -10.41
N GLU A 58 -1.10 -3.45 -9.10
CA GLU A 58 -0.32 -4.41 -8.33
C GLU A 58 -1.29 -5.42 -7.67
N PRO A 59 -1.47 -6.60 -8.26
CA PRO A 59 -2.31 -7.64 -7.66
C PRO A 59 -1.62 -8.24 -6.44
N PHE A 60 -2.40 -8.53 -5.40
CA PHE A 60 -1.94 -9.24 -4.21
C PHE A 60 -2.70 -10.56 -4.01
N GLN A 61 -3.72 -10.82 -4.83
CA GLN A 61 -4.47 -12.07 -4.87
C GLN A 61 -4.77 -12.45 -6.32
N ASP A 62 -4.29 -13.61 -6.76
CA ASP A 62 -4.55 -14.22 -8.07
C ASP A 62 -4.22 -15.72 -8.02
N GLN A 63 -4.16 -16.41 -9.17
CA GLN A 63 -3.84 -17.86 -9.21
C GLN A 63 -2.46 -18.21 -8.63
N GLN A 64 -1.53 -17.25 -8.60
CA GLN A 64 -0.15 -17.42 -8.12
C GLN A 64 0.13 -16.65 -6.83
N ARG A 65 -0.82 -15.82 -6.37
CA ARG A 65 -0.68 -14.95 -5.20
C ARG A 65 -1.73 -15.25 -4.15
N GLN A 66 -1.27 -15.52 -2.93
CA GLN A 66 -2.15 -15.77 -1.78
C GLN A 66 -1.86 -14.79 -0.66
N ILE A 67 -2.92 -14.16 -0.15
CA ILE A 67 -2.80 -13.24 0.98
C ILE A 67 -2.41 -14.03 2.22
N ARG A 68 -1.39 -13.54 2.92
CA ARG A 68 -0.94 -14.08 4.21
C ARG A 68 -1.38 -13.21 5.37
N GLU A 69 -1.27 -11.90 5.22
CA GLU A 69 -1.53 -10.98 6.31
C GLU A 69 -1.96 -9.62 5.76
N ILE A 70 -2.96 -9.01 6.39
CA ILE A 70 -3.37 -7.63 6.13
C ILE A 70 -3.39 -6.91 7.48
N GLN A 71 -2.60 -5.85 7.60
CA GLN A 71 -2.46 -5.13 8.86
C GLN A 71 -2.29 -3.64 8.64
N ILE A 72 -2.80 -2.85 9.59
CA ILE A 72 -2.54 -1.42 9.68
C ILE A 72 -1.47 -1.21 10.74
N ARG A 73 -0.37 -0.56 10.36
CA ARG A 73 0.75 -0.23 11.24
C ARG A 73 0.89 1.27 11.39
N GLU A 74 1.10 1.72 12.61
CA GLU A 74 1.55 3.07 12.89
C GLU A 74 3.07 3.16 12.66
N ALA A 75 3.50 4.15 11.89
CA ALA A 75 4.90 4.30 11.49
C ALA A 75 5.36 5.76 11.71
N GLY A 76 5.44 6.15 12.98
CA GLY A 76 5.63 7.55 13.36
C GLY A 76 4.34 8.33 13.10
N ASN A 77 4.42 9.44 12.37
CA ASN A 77 3.27 10.33 12.17
C ASN A 77 2.35 9.91 10.99
N LEU A 78 2.38 8.64 10.59
CA LEU A 78 1.60 8.12 9.47
C LEU A 78 1.18 6.67 9.74
N ASN A 79 -0.02 6.33 9.28
CA ASN A 79 -0.54 4.98 9.33
C ASN A 79 -0.35 4.32 7.96
N ILE A 80 -0.01 3.04 7.93
CA ILE A 80 0.28 2.29 6.72
C ILE A 80 -0.55 1.02 6.72
N LEU A 81 -1.30 0.81 5.64
CA LEU A 81 -1.87 -0.49 5.32
C LEU A 81 -0.79 -1.33 4.64
N GLU A 82 -0.43 -2.46 5.26
CA GLU A 82 0.51 -3.45 4.75
C GLU A 82 -0.25 -4.73 4.39
N ILE A 83 -0.17 -5.13 3.12
CA ILE A 83 -0.75 -6.37 2.59
C ILE A 83 0.41 -7.28 2.20
N SER A 84 0.60 -8.35 2.97
CA SER A 84 1.58 -9.40 2.72
C SER A 84 0.95 -10.54 1.95
N TYR A 85 1.59 -10.96 0.86
CA TYR A 85 1.14 -12.05 0.02
C TYR A 85 2.32 -12.93 -0.40
N GLU A 86 2.06 -14.21 -0.61
CA GLU A 86 3.02 -15.13 -1.21
C GLU A 86 2.98 -15.04 -2.73
N LEU A 87 4.14 -15.18 -3.36
CA LEU A 87 4.28 -15.37 -4.79
C LEU A 87 5.38 -16.42 -5.01
N GLY A 88 4.98 -17.65 -5.32
CA GLY A 88 5.88 -18.81 -5.31
C GLY A 88 6.47 -19.03 -3.92
N ASN A 89 7.81 -19.07 -3.81
CA ASN A 89 8.51 -19.28 -2.54
C ASN A 89 8.88 -17.97 -1.80
N ALA A 90 8.40 -16.81 -2.27
CA ALA A 90 8.74 -15.51 -1.71
C ALA A 90 7.53 -14.82 -1.11
N ILE A 91 7.70 -14.24 0.08
CA ILE A 91 6.72 -13.32 0.69
C ILE A 91 7.01 -11.91 0.17
N ARG A 92 5.99 -11.27 -0.40
CA ARG A 92 6.00 -9.89 -0.84
C ARG A 92 5.02 -9.08 -0.02
N GLY A 93 5.22 -7.76 0.01
CA GLY A 93 4.36 -6.85 0.77
C GLY A 93 4.09 -5.56 0.02
N ILE A 94 2.81 -5.22 -0.17
CA ILE A 94 2.38 -3.90 -0.64
C ILE A 94 2.16 -3.00 0.57
N ARG A 95 2.62 -1.76 0.48
CA ARG A 95 2.50 -0.77 1.56
C ARG A 95 1.85 0.49 1.03
N VAL A 96 0.71 0.83 1.59
CA VAL A 96 -0.10 1.99 1.19
C VAL A 96 -0.22 2.94 2.38
N PRO A 97 0.17 4.22 2.24
CA PRO A 97 -0.08 5.19 3.29
C PRO A 97 -1.58 5.45 3.43
N ILE A 98 -2.06 5.58 4.66
CA ILE A 98 -3.45 5.94 4.95
C ILE A 98 -3.50 7.46 5.09
N PRO A 99 -4.34 8.16 4.29
CA PRO A 99 -4.51 9.61 4.42
C PRO A 99 -5.00 10.01 5.81
N ARG A 100 -4.72 11.25 6.22
CA ARG A 100 -5.20 11.75 7.51
C ARG A 100 -6.73 11.76 7.55
N GLY A 101 -7.30 11.32 8.67
CA GLY A 101 -8.76 11.21 8.83
C GLY A 101 -9.39 10.01 8.13
N LYS A 102 -8.62 9.21 7.38
CA LYS A 102 -9.10 8.01 6.67
C LYS A 102 -8.81 6.70 7.41
N LEU A 103 -8.40 6.77 8.67
CA LEU A 103 -8.03 5.60 9.47
C LEU A 103 -9.21 4.65 9.70
N ARG A 104 -10.40 5.18 10.00
CA ARG A 104 -11.63 4.37 10.13
C ARG A 104 -11.95 3.62 8.84
N GLU A 105 -11.92 4.34 7.71
CA GLU A 105 -12.15 3.74 6.38
C GLU A 105 -11.09 2.67 6.06
N ALA A 106 -9.83 2.88 6.48
CA ALA A 106 -8.79 1.87 6.31
C ALA A 106 -9.07 0.59 7.10
N PHE A 107 -9.59 0.68 8.33
CA PHE A 107 -10.01 -0.51 9.09
C PHE A 107 -11.18 -1.22 8.41
N GLU A 108 -12.18 -0.48 7.91
CA GLU A 108 -13.28 -1.07 7.14
C GLU A 108 -12.79 -1.79 5.87
N VAL A 109 -11.79 -1.22 5.19
CA VAL A 109 -11.14 -1.85 4.03
C VAL A 109 -10.38 -3.11 4.44
N GLN A 110 -9.63 -3.07 5.55
CA GLN A 110 -8.94 -4.24 6.09
C GLN A 110 -9.92 -5.37 6.39
N GLU A 111 -11.01 -5.10 7.11
CA GLU A 111 -12.05 -6.09 7.42
C GLU A 111 -12.64 -6.70 6.15
N ARG A 112 -12.99 -5.87 5.16
CA ARG A 112 -13.53 -6.35 3.88
C ARG A 112 -12.55 -7.22 3.11
N LEU A 113 -11.26 -6.89 3.12
CA LEU A 113 -10.22 -7.69 2.48
C LEU A 113 -10.03 -9.03 3.22
N ILE A 114 -10.07 -9.03 4.56
CA ILE A 114 -10.01 -10.26 5.36
C ILE A 114 -11.21 -11.16 5.07
N LEU A 115 -12.43 -10.61 5.04
CA LEU A 115 -13.64 -11.37 4.73
C LEU A 115 -13.62 -11.94 3.31
N ALA A 116 -13.17 -11.15 2.33
CA ALA A 116 -13.04 -11.60 0.94
C ALA A 116 -12.01 -12.75 0.81
N ASN A 117 -10.97 -12.77 1.64
CA ASN A 117 -9.99 -13.85 1.67
C ASN A 117 -10.49 -15.08 2.44
N GLY A 118 -11.16 -14.88 3.58
CA GLY A 118 -11.67 -15.96 4.45
C GLY A 118 -12.88 -16.70 3.90
N SER A 119 -13.64 -16.08 3.00
CA SER A 119 -14.82 -16.68 2.35
C SER A 119 -14.48 -17.75 1.29
N ILE A 120 -13.19 -18.08 1.12
CA ILE A 120 -12.68 -19.12 0.20
C ILE A 120 -12.23 -20.37 1.00
N SER A 121 -12.58 -20.47 2.29
CA SER A 121 -12.28 -21.63 3.15
C SER A 121 -13.34 -22.71 3.04
#